data_AF-A0A2P2M5R1-F1
#
_entry.id   AF-A0A2P2M5R1-F1
#
_cell.length_a   1.000
_cell.length_b   1.000
_cell.length_c   1.000
_cell.angle_alpha   90.00
_cell.angle_beta   90.00
_cell.angle_gamma   90.00
#
_symmetry.space_group_name_H-M   'P 1'
#
loop_
_entity.id
_entity.type
_entity.pdbx_description
1 polymer ?
#
loop_
_entity_poly.entity_id
_entity_poly.type
_entity_poly.pdbx_seq_one_letter_code
_entity_poly.pdbx_strand_id
1 'polypeptide(L)'
;MIMDTLGALALATEPPNDGLMRRPPVGRGASFITKAMWRNIFGQSIYQLAILAVLNFDGKHLLGLSGSNATSVLNTLIFNSFVFCQVFNEINSREIEKINVFRGMFHSWIFLGVMVSTVAFQVIIVEFLGTFANTVPLTWQLWLLSIVLGAVSLPVAVVLKCIPIERDTAKHHDGYDALPSGPNLA
;
A
#
# COMPACT_ATOMS: atom_id res chain seq x y z
N MET A 1 -5.63 6.78 10.22
CA MET A 1 -4.80 7.39 11.28
C MET A 1 -4.00 6.32 12.04
N ILE A 2 -4.62 5.39 12.78
CA ILE A 2 -3.86 4.35 13.51
C ILE A 2 -3.21 3.34 12.56
N MET A 3 -3.94 2.88 11.53
CA MET A 3 -3.45 1.94 10.51
C MET A 3 -2.21 2.45 9.78
N ASP A 4 -2.29 3.69 9.26
CA ASP A 4 -1.19 4.33 8.54
C ASP A 4 0.06 4.49 9.44
N THR A 5 -0.13 4.72 10.74
CA THR A 5 0.97 4.88 11.70
C THR A 5 1.67 3.56 11.97
N LEU A 6 0.91 2.48 12.18
CA LEU A 6 1.47 1.14 12.41
C LEU A 6 2.19 0.62 11.15
N GLY A 7 1.61 0.84 9.97
CA GLY A 7 2.25 0.46 8.71
C GLY A 7 3.51 1.26 8.42
N ALA A 8 3.52 2.57 8.69
CA ALA A 8 4.74 3.38 8.58
C ALA A 8 5.85 2.89 9.52
N LEU A 9 5.51 2.51 10.75
CA LEU A 9 6.45 1.93 11.71
C LEU A 9 6.97 0.57 11.24
N ALA A 10 6.10 -0.29 10.67
CA ALA A 10 6.49 -1.58 10.12
C ALA A 10 7.50 -1.43 8.98
N LEU A 11 7.23 -0.50 8.05
CA LEU A 11 8.11 -0.21 6.93
C LEU A 11 9.44 0.41 7.37
N ALA A 12 9.43 1.22 8.42
CA ALA A 12 10.64 1.84 8.97
C ALA A 12 11.55 0.86 9.72
N THR A 13 11.01 -0.26 10.20
CA THR A 13 11.73 -1.27 11.00
C THR A 13 12.22 -2.46 10.18
N GLU A 14 12.03 -2.45 8.86
CA GLU A 14 12.50 -3.52 8.00
C GLU A 14 14.03 -3.57 7.93
N PRO A 15 14.63 -4.78 7.97
CA PRO A 15 16.07 -4.93 7.87
C PRO A 15 16.59 -4.45 6.50
N PRO A 16 17.83 -3.93 6.45
CA PRO A 16 18.40 -3.35 5.23
C PRO A 16 18.45 -4.38 4.10
N ASN A 17 18.04 -3.97 2.91
CA ASN A 17 18.02 -4.80 1.71
C ASN A 17 19.39 -4.74 1.03
N ASP A 18 20.06 -5.89 0.82
CA ASP A 18 21.38 -5.97 0.17
C ASP A 18 21.43 -5.35 -1.22
N GLY A 19 20.28 -5.25 -1.91
CA GLY A 19 20.15 -4.55 -3.19
C GLY A 19 20.34 -3.04 -3.12
N LEU A 20 20.28 -2.42 -1.93
CA LEU A 20 20.52 -0.98 -1.74
C LEU A 20 21.98 -0.61 -2.00
N MET A 21 22.92 -1.50 -1.68
CA MET A 21 24.36 -1.29 -1.91
C MET A 21 24.76 -1.31 -3.40
N ARG A 22 23.89 -1.79 -4.28
CA ARG A 22 24.13 -1.82 -5.73
C ARG A 22 23.58 -0.60 -6.46
N ARG A 23 22.91 0.31 -5.75
CA ARG A 23 22.35 1.54 -6.32
C ARG A 23 23.34 2.69 -6.16
N PRO A 24 23.48 3.56 -7.17
CA PRO A 24 24.29 4.77 -7.02
C PRO A 24 23.71 5.67 -5.91
N PRO A 25 24.55 6.44 -5.21
CA PRO A 25 24.11 7.31 -4.13
C PRO A 25 23.11 8.36 -4.63
N VAL A 26 22.12 8.68 -3.81
CA VAL A 26 21.15 9.74 -4.11
C VAL A 26 21.82 11.11 -4.01
N GLY A 27 21.78 11.89 -5.09
CA GLY A 27 22.34 13.25 -5.11
C GLY A 27 21.58 14.19 -4.18
N ARG A 28 22.27 15.18 -3.60
CA ARG A 28 21.67 16.16 -2.66
C ARG A 28 20.48 16.96 -3.23
N GLY A 29 20.35 17.04 -4.55
CA GLY A 29 19.23 17.70 -5.26
C GLY A 29 18.16 16.75 -5.81
N ALA A 30 18.22 15.45 -5.52
CA ALA A 30 17.22 14.50 -6.00
C ALA A 30 15.89 14.67 -5.23
N SER A 31 14.76 14.67 -5.94
CA SER A 31 13.44 14.75 -5.30
C SER A 31 13.19 13.54 -4.39
N PHE A 32 12.73 13.80 -3.16
CA PHE A 32 12.39 12.75 -2.18
C PHE A 32 11.31 11.79 -2.69
N ILE A 33 10.34 12.33 -3.46
CA ILE A 33 9.30 11.55 -4.12
C ILE A 33 9.70 11.33 -5.58
N THR A 34 10.07 10.10 -5.92
CA THR A 34 10.38 9.73 -7.31
C THR A 34 9.09 9.68 -8.15
N LYS A 35 9.22 9.89 -9.47
CA LYS A 35 8.08 9.72 -10.40
C LYS A 35 7.41 8.34 -10.27
N ALA A 36 8.20 7.31 -9.94
CA ALA A 36 7.71 5.96 -9.64
C ALA A 36 6.81 5.87 -8.40
N MET A 37 7.16 6.58 -7.32
CA MET A 37 6.29 6.69 -6.14
C MET A 37 5.01 7.45 -6.48
N TRP A 38 5.12 8.57 -7.21
CA TRP A 38 3.95 9.35 -7.63
C TRP A 38 2.94 8.54 -8.44
N ARG A 39 3.39 7.76 -9.43
CA ARG A 39 2.52 6.85 -10.20
C ARG A 39 1.80 5.85 -9.29
N ASN A 40 2.52 5.25 -8.34
CA ASN A 40 1.93 4.26 -7.43
C ASN A 40 0.93 4.90 -6.47
N ILE A 41 1.25 6.07 -5.90
CA ILE A 41 0.38 6.85 -5.01
C ILE A 41 -0.91 7.24 -5.74
N PHE A 42 -0.80 7.86 -6.92
CA PHE A 42 -1.99 8.27 -7.69
C PHE A 42 -2.82 7.07 -8.12
N GLY A 43 -2.19 6.03 -8.68
CA GLY A 43 -2.92 4.87 -9.18
C GLY A 43 -3.66 4.11 -8.08
N GLN A 44 -3.03 3.90 -6.91
CA GLN A 44 -3.68 3.28 -5.76
C GLN A 44 -4.78 4.18 -5.18
N SER A 45 -4.55 5.49 -5.07
CA SER A 45 -5.55 6.43 -4.55
C SER A 45 -6.79 6.48 -5.45
N ILE A 46 -6.61 6.52 -6.77
CA ILE A 46 -7.71 6.50 -7.75
C ILE A 46 -8.50 5.19 -7.63
N TYR A 47 -7.81 4.04 -7.53
CA TYR A 47 -8.46 2.75 -7.35
C TYR A 47 -9.28 2.68 -6.07
N GLN A 48 -8.70 3.09 -4.94
CA GLN A 48 -9.39 3.10 -3.64
C GLN A 48 -10.59 4.05 -3.67
N LEU A 49 -10.43 5.26 -4.22
CA LEU A 49 -11.52 6.21 -4.38
C LEU A 49 -12.63 5.63 -5.24
N ALA A 50 -12.31 5.01 -6.38
CA ALA A 50 -13.28 4.44 -7.29
C ALA A 50 -14.09 3.32 -6.63
N ILE A 51 -13.44 2.37 -5.94
CA ILE A 51 -14.14 1.28 -5.26
C ILE A 51 -15.03 1.80 -4.13
N LEU A 52 -14.52 2.72 -3.30
CA LEU A 52 -15.31 3.28 -2.20
C LEU A 52 -16.49 4.09 -2.73
N ALA A 53 -16.30 4.84 -3.82
CA ALA A 53 -17.38 5.56 -4.48
C ALA A 53 -18.43 4.60 -5.04
N VAL A 54 -18.02 3.56 -5.76
CA VAL A 54 -18.95 2.54 -6.30
C VAL A 54 -19.73 1.85 -5.17
N LEU A 55 -19.07 1.46 -4.08
CA LEU A 55 -19.75 0.90 -2.92
C LEU A 55 -20.68 1.93 -2.25
N ASN A 56 -20.29 3.19 -2.15
CA ASN A 56 -21.11 4.21 -1.50
C ASN A 56 -22.37 4.55 -2.30
N PHE A 57 -22.26 4.68 -3.62
CA PHE A 57 -23.37 5.04 -4.50
C PHE A 57 -24.23 3.83 -4.88
N ASP A 58 -23.62 2.71 -5.27
CA ASP A 58 -24.31 1.56 -5.87
C ASP A 58 -24.25 0.29 -5.00
N GLY A 59 -23.56 0.32 -3.86
CA GLY A 59 -23.39 -0.85 -2.99
C GLY A 59 -24.71 -1.43 -2.46
N LYS A 60 -25.76 -0.62 -2.28
CA LYS A 60 -27.09 -1.11 -1.86
C LYS A 60 -27.71 -2.01 -2.92
N HIS A 61 -27.59 -1.63 -4.18
CA HIS A 61 -28.14 -2.36 -5.31
C HIS A 61 -27.27 -3.58 -5.65
N LEU A 62 -25.95 -3.42 -5.71
CA LEU A 62 -24.97 -4.49 -5.93
C LEU A 62 -25.09 -5.65 -4.92
N LEU A 63 -25.41 -5.34 -3.66
CA LEU A 63 -25.53 -6.34 -2.59
C LEU A 63 -26.98 -6.78 -2.32
N GLY A 64 -27.95 -6.24 -3.07
CA GLY A 64 -29.37 -6.55 -2.86
C GLY A 64 -29.89 -6.20 -1.46
N LEU A 65 -29.29 -5.20 -0.79
CA LEU A 65 -29.62 -4.86 0.60
C LEU A 65 -30.89 -4.00 0.64
N SER A 66 -32.03 -4.65 0.92
CA SER A 66 -33.31 -3.99 1.17
C SER A 66 -33.66 -4.02 2.66
N GLY A 67 -33.67 -2.87 3.33
CA GLY A 67 -34.11 -2.74 4.73
C GLY A 67 -33.50 -1.57 5.49
N SER A 68 -34.02 -1.32 6.71
CA SER A 68 -33.55 -0.23 7.59
C SER A 68 -32.07 -0.37 8.00
N ASN A 69 -31.54 -1.60 8.01
CA ASN A 69 -30.15 -1.89 8.40
C ASN A 69 -29.18 -1.85 7.22
N ALA A 70 -29.66 -1.68 5.98
CA ALA A 70 -28.84 -1.72 4.77
C ALA A 70 -27.73 -0.66 4.77
N THR A 71 -28.04 0.55 5.25
CA THR A 71 -27.05 1.65 5.32
C THR A 71 -25.94 1.34 6.32
N SER A 72 -26.25 0.78 7.48
CA SER A 72 -25.25 0.43 8.49
C SER A 72 -24.35 -0.72 8.03
N VAL A 73 -24.93 -1.74 7.40
CA VAL A 73 -24.17 -2.85 6.79
C VAL A 73 -23.25 -2.33 5.70
N LEU A 74 -23.75 -1.47 4.81
CA LEU A 74 -22.95 -0.89 3.74
C LEU A 74 -21.82 -0.02 4.27
N ASN A 75 -22.08 0.86 5.24
CA ASN A 75 -21.04 1.69 5.85
C ASN A 75 -19.95 0.83 6.51
N THR A 76 -20.34 -0.27 7.17
CA THR A 76 -19.38 -1.19 7.76
C THR A 76 -18.58 -1.93 6.69
N LEU A 77 -19.21 -2.35 5.60
CA LEU A 77 -18.52 -2.96 4.47
C LEU A 77 -17.53 -1.99 3.81
N ILE A 78 -17.91 -0.73 3.63
CA ILE A 78 -17.04 0.32 3.08
C ILE A 78 -15.82 0.50 3.99
N PHE A 79 -16.04 0.63 5.31
CA PHE A 79 -14.96 0.74 6.28
C PHE A 79 -14.05 -0.50 6.26
N ASN A 80 -14.63 -1.69 6.28
CA ASN A 80 -13.90 -2.96 6.27
C ASN A 80 -13.07 -3.12 4.98
N SER A 81 -13.67 -2.82 3.83
CA SER A 81 -12.98 -2.86 2.53
C SER A 81 -11.86 -1.84 2.45
N PHE A 82 -12.06 -0.62 2.98
CA PHE A 82 -11.00 0.40 3.05
C PHE A 82 -9.80 -0.09 3.87
N VAL A 83 -10.05 -0.71 5.02
CA VAL A 83 -8.99 -1.28 5.86
C VAL A 83 -8.22 -2.37 5.12
N PHE A 84 -8.91 -3.30 4.45
CA PHE A 84 -8.21 -4.32 3.66
C PHE A 84 -7.41 -3.71 2.52
N CYS A 85 -7.95 -2.73 1.80
CA CYS A 85 -7.22 -1.97 0.79
C CYS A 85 -5.92 -1.35 1.36
N GLN A 86 -5.95 -0.84 2.60
CA GLN A 86 -4.75 -0.31 3.25
C GLN A 86 -3.73 -1.39 3.58
N VAL A 87 -4.15 -2.54 4.13
CA VAL A 87 -3.27 -3.69 4.40
C VAL A 87 -2.56 -4.14 3.12
N PHE A 88 -3.30 -4.27 2.01
CA PHE A 88 -2.70 -4.64 0.73
C PHE A 88 -1.83 -3.54 0.13
N ASN A 89 -2.19 -2.27 0.33
CA ASN A 89 -1.35 -1.14 -0.09
C ASN A 89 -0.03 -1.07 0.71
N GLU A 90 -0.03 -1.48 1.98
CA GLU A 90 1.18 -1.61 2.80
C GLU A 90 2.15 -2.64 2.22
N ILE A 91 1.63 -3.83 1.87
CA ILE A 91 2.38 -4.88 1.15
C ILE A 91 2.96 -4.32 -0.16
N ASN A 92 2.16 -3.56 -0.92
CA ASN A 92 2.60 -2.98 -2.18
C ASN A 92 3.69 -1.90 -2.01
N SER A 93 3.57 -1.09 -0.95
CA SER A 93 4.46 0.04 -0.66
C SER A 93 5.83 -0.40 -0.17
N ARG A 94 5.93 -1.61 0.37
CA ARG A 94 7.19 -2.19 0.83
C ARG A 94 8.28 -2.28 -0.25
N GLU A 95 7.91 -2.68 -1.46
CA GLU A 95 8.84 -2.80 -2.60
C GLU A 95 8.32 -1.97 -3.76
N ILE A 96 8.74 -0.70 -3.83
CA ILE A 96 8.22 0.29 -4.79
C ILE A 96 8.55 -0.08 -6.25
N GLU A 97 9.72 -0.65 -6.51
CA GLU A 97 10.19 -0.92 -7.88
C GLU A 97 10.16 -2.39 -8.28
N LYS A 98 10.18 -3.32 -7.33
CA LYS A 98 10.12 -4.75 -7.66
C LYS A 98 8.67 -5.22 -7.76
N ILE A 99 8.41 -6.05 -8.76
CA ILE A 99 7.10 -6.69 -8.98
C ILE A 99 6.81 -7.75 -7.90
N ASN A 100 7.86 -8.42 -7.38
CA ASN A 100 7.74 -9.47 -6.37
C ASN A 100 7.64 -8.93 -4.94
N VAL A 101 6.54 -8.25 -4.62
CA VAL A 101 6.23 -7.73 -3.26
C VAL A 101 6.12 -8.83 -2.20
N PHE A 102 5.85 -10.07 -2.60
CA PHE A 102 5.77 -11.23 -1.69
C PHE A 102 7.14 -11.81 -1.32
N ARG A 103 8.20 -11.52 -2.08
CA ARG A 103 9.52 -12.08 -1.83
C ARG A 103 10.15 -11.40 -0.61
N GLY A 104 10.36 -12.15 0.47
CA GLY A 104 10.92 -11.63 1.73
C GLY A 104 9.88 -11.20 2.77
N MET A 105 8.58 -11.34 2.46
CA MET A 105 7.48 -11.03 3.40
C MET A 105 7.46 -11.90 4.62
N PHE A 106 7.62 -13.19 4.43
CA PHE A 106 7.65 -14.14 5.54
C PHE A 106 8.96 -14.11 6.34
N HIS A 107 9.95 -13.30 5.92
CA HIS A 107 11.23 -13.19 6.62
C HIS A 107 11.26 -12.00 7.60
N SER A 108 10.46 -10.95 7.35
CA SER A 108 10.32 -9.81 8.27
C SER A 108 9.22 -10.11 9.29
N TRP A 109 9.62 -10.61 10.46
CA TRP A 109 8.70 -10.93 11.55
C TRP A 109 7.94 -9.70 12.06
N ILE A 110 8.55 -8.51 12.00
CA ILE A 110 7.92 -7.26 12.41
C ILE A 110 6.79 -6.87 11.44
N PHE A 111 7.05 -6.94 10.13
CA PHE A 111 6.04 -6.67 9.11
C PHE A 111 4.85 -7.65 9.22
N LEU A 112 5.14 -8.95 9.39
CA LEU A 112 4.10 -9.96 9.56
C LEU A 112 3.32 -9.74 10.86
N GLY A 113 3.99 -9.35 11.95
CA GLY A 113 3.36 -9.00 13.22
C GLY A 113 2.39 -7.82 13.10
N VAL A 114 2.78 -6.76 12.40
CA VAL A 114 1.91 -5.59 12.17
C VAL A 114 0.71 -5.95 11.30
N MET A 115 0.90 -6.73 10.24
CA MET A 115 -0.22 -7.20 9.41
C MET A 115 -1.22 -8.05 10.20
N VAL A 116 -0.73 -9.05 10.94
CA VAL A 116 -1.58 -9.92 11.76
C VAL A 116 -2.29 -9.10 12.85
N SER A 117 -1.58 -8.19 13.51
CA SER A 117 -2.16 -7.30 14.51
C SER A 117 -3.27 -6.44 13.92
N THR A 118 -3.05 -5.87 12.72
CA THR A 118 -4.03 -5.02 12.04
C THR A 118 -5.30 -5.79 11.68
N VAL A 119 -5.16 -7.02 11.14
CA VAL A 119 -6.31 -7.88 10.85
C VAL A 119 -7.04 -8.30 12.13
N ALA A 120 -6.31 -8.63 13.19
CA ALA A 120 -6.91 -9.00 14.48
C ALA A 120 -7.70 -7.82 15.09
N PHE A 121 -7.12 -6.62 15.11
CA PHE A 121 -7.83 -5.42 15.53
C PHE A 121 -9.05 -5.15 14.65
N GLN A 122 -8.96 -5.39 13.34
CA GLN A 122 -10.09 -5.20 12.44
C GLN A 122 -11.26 -6.14 12.78
N VAL A 123 -10.97 -7.42 13.08
CA VAL A 123 -12.00 -8.37 13.55
C VAL A 123 -12.61 -7.89 14.85
N ILE A 124 -11.80 -7.44 15.81
CA ILE A 124 -12.29 -6.94 17.11
C ILE A 124 -13.20 -5.72 16.92
N ILE A 125 -12.80 -4.77 16.08
CA ILE A 125 -13.56 -3.53 15.81
C ILE A 125 -14.91 -3.84 15.16
N VAL A 126 -14.92 -4.74 14.18
CA VAL A 126 -16.12 -5.06 13.41
C VAL A 126 -17.11 -5.93 14.19
N GLU A 127 -16.63 -6.90 14.95
CA GLU A 127 -17.49 -7.86 15.66
C GLU A 127 -17.90 -7.39 17.07
N PHE A 128 -17.00 -6.73 17.80
CA PHE A 128 -17.19 -6.43 19.23
C PHE A 128 -17.33 -4.94 19.54
N LEU A 129 -16.88 -4.06 18.64
CA LEU A 129 -16.81 -2.61 18.88
C LEU A 129 -17.86 -1.83 18.07
N GLY A 130 -18.95 -2.50 17.68
CA GLY A 130 -20.05 -1.95 16.88
C GLY A 130 -20.63 -0.64 17.41
N THR A 131 -20.82 -0.56 18.72
CA THR A 131 -21.41 0.62 19.39
C THR A 131 -20.49 1.84 19.39
N PHE A 132 -19.16 1.64 19.39
CA PHE A 132 -18.18 2.74 19.37
C PHE A 132 -17.86 3.18 17.94
N ALA A 133 -17.80 2.23 17.00
CA ALA A 133 -17.44 2.48 15.61
C ALA A 133 -18.64 2.69 14.69
N ASN A 134 -19.88 2.62 15.21
CA ASN A 134 -21.13 2.59 14.43
C ASN A 134 -21.10 1.51 13.34
N THR A 135 -20.51 0.36 13.67
CA THR A 135 -20.35 -0.79 12.80
C THR A 135 -21.31 -1.91 13.19
N VAL A 136 -21.72 -2.71 12.22
CA VAL A 136 -22.55 -3.92 12.45
C VAL A 136 -21.75 -5.17 12.09
N PRO A 137 -21.92 -6.29 12.82
CA PRO A 137 -21.23 -7.53 12.49
C PRO A 137 -21.57 -7.94 11.05
N LEU A 138 -20.53 -8.24 10.28
CA LEU A 138 -20.68 -8.61 8.88
C LEU A 138 -20.83 -10.12 8.74
N THR A 139 -21.68 -10.54 7.81
CA THR A 139 -21.72 -11.94 7.39
C THR A 139 -20.39 -12.34 6.76
N TRP A 140 -20.00 -13.61 6.92
CA TRP A 140 -18.78 -14.18 6.33
C TRP A 140 -18.63 -13.90 4.81
N GLN A 141 -19.73 -13.86 4.06
CA GLN A 141 -19.73 -13.52 2.62
C GLN A 141 -19.26 -12.09 2.36
N LEU A 142 -19.71 -11.12 3.17
CA LEU A 142 -19.32 -9.71 3.04
C LEU A 142 -17.87 -9.49 3.51
N TRP A 143 -17.44 -10.27 4.50
CA TRP A 143 -16.04 -10.36 4.91
C TRP A 143 -15.13 -10.87 3.79
N LEU A 144 -15.53 -11.94 3.10
CA LEU A 144 -14.80 -12.41 1.93
C LEU A 144 -14.80 -11.37 0.80
N LEU A 145 -15.93 -10.70 0.56
CA LEU A 145 -16.04 -9.66 -0.45
C LEU A 145 -15.07 -8.50 -0.16
N SER A 146 -15.00 -8.01 1.08
CA SER A 146 -14.08 -6.91 1.44
C SER A 146 -12.61 -7.31 1.28
N ILE A 147 -12.25 -8.55 1.66
CA ILE A 147 -10.91 -9.10 1.43
C ILE A 147 -10.60 -9.17 -0.06
N VAL A 148 -11.54 -9.64 -0.89
CA VAL A 148 -11.35 -9.75 -2.34
C VAL A 148 -11.18 -8.37 -2.97
N LEU A 149 -12.01 -7.38 -2.60
CA LEU A 149 -11.88 -6.00 -3.08
C LEU A 149 -10.53 -5.40 -2.68
N GLY A 150 -10.07 -5.67 -1.47
CA GLY A 150 -8.72 -5.33 -1.04
C GLY A 150 -7.66 -6.03 -1.88
N ALA A 151 -7.78 -7.34 -2.10
CA ALA A 151 -6.80 -8.15 -2.79
C ALA A 151 -6.63 -7.73 -4.27
N VAL A 152 -7.69 -7.23 -4.91
CA VAL A 152 -7.64 -6.67 -6.28
C VAL A 152 -6.76 -5.41 -6.36
N SER A 153 -6.48 -4.72 -5.25
CA SER A 153 -5.51 -3.62 -5.24
C SER A 153 -4.08 -4.07 -5.59
N LEU A 154 -3.73 -5.34 -5.32
CA LEU A 154 -2.41 -5.91 -5.62
C LEU A 154 -2.15 -6.07 -7.13
N PRO A 155 -3.01 -6.76 -7.92
CA PRO A 155 -2.80 -6.82 -9.37
C PRO A 155 -2.89 -5.44 -10.02
N VAL A 156 -3.74 -4.54 -9.52
CA VAL A 156 -3.76 -3.14 -9.99
C VAL A 156 -2.41 -2.47 -9.75
N ALA A 157 -1.78 -2.68 -8.58
CA ALA A 157 -0.44 -2.19 -8.31
C ALA A 157 0.61 -2.79 -9.26
N VAL A 158 0.53 -4.08 -9.54
CA VAL A 158 1.44 -4.75 -10.48
C VAL A 158 1.30 -4.14 -11.88
N VAL A 159 0.07 -3.94 -12.35
CA VAL A 159 -0.21 -3.29 -13.64
C VAL A 159 0.35 -1.87 -13.67
N LEU A 160 0.15 -1.09 -12.62
CA LEU A 160 0.73 0.25 -12.50
C LEU A 160 2.27 0.20 -12.54
N LYS A 161 2.89 -0.77 -11.88
CA LYS A 161 4.36 -0.96 -11.89
C LYS A 161 4.90 -1.29 -13.27
N CYS A 162 4.13 -2.00 -14.11
CA CYS A 162 4.51 -2.34 -15.49
C CYS A 162 4.56 -1.14 -16.44
N ILE A 163 3.89 -0.02 -16.14
CA ILE A 163 3.89 1.17 -17.00
C ILE A 163 5.26 1.86 -16.89
N PRO A 164 6.13 1.84 -17.90
CA PRO A 164 7.47 2.43 -17.78
C PRO A 164 7.36 3.93 -17.52
N ILE A 165 8.13 4.42 -16.56
CA ILE A 165 8.24 5.85 -16.29
C ILE A 165 9.60 6.31 -16.78
N GLU A 166 9.61 7.43 -17.48
CA GLU A 166 10.80 8.14 -17.87
C GLU A 166 11.58 8.56 -16.61
N ARG A 167 12.65 7.83 -16.34
CA ARG A 167 13.58 8.15 -15.25
C ARG A 167 14.20 9.48 -15.62
N ASP A 168 14.02 10.51 -14.79
CA ASP A 168 14.87 11.69 -14.91
C ASP A 168 16.29 11.21 -14.66
N THR A 169 17.07 11.12 -15.74
CA THR A 169 18.53 11.15 -15.66
C THR A 169 18.87 12.52 -15.09
N ALA A 170 18.91 12.61 -13.76
CA ALA A 170 19.58 13.71 -13.09
C ALA A 170 21.00 13.72 -13.65
N LYS A 171 21.34 14.73 -14.44
CA LYS A 171 22.71 14.95 -14.91
C LYS A 171 23.58 15.05 -13.66
N HIS A 172 24.45 14.08 -13.51
CA HIS A 172 25.37 13.95 -12.38
C HIS A 172 26.41 15.08 -12.50
N HIS A 173 26.17 16.20 -11.84
CA HIS A 173 27.24 17.17 -11.56
C HIS A 173 27.82 16.78 -10.20
N ASP A 174 28.75 15.83 -10.21
CA ASP A 174 29.45 15.45 -8.98
C ASP A 174 30.32 16.56 -8.41
N GLY A 175 30.61 17.61 -9.19
CA GLY A 175 31.65 18.59 -8.83
C GLY A 175 33.04 17.96 -8.72
N TYR A 176 33.18 16.67 -9.06
CA TYR A 176 34.43 15.95 -9.16
C TYR A 176 34.62 15.54 -10.62
N ASP A 177 35.65 16.08 -11.25
CA ASP A 177 36.19 15.49 -12.46
C ASP A 177 36.71 14.08 -12.13
N ALA A 178 36.48 13.13 -13.03
CA ALA A 178 37.07 11.82 -12.91
C ALA A 178 38.59 11.98 -12.78
N LEU A 179 39.18 11.47 -11.68
CA LEU A 179 40.62 11.50 -11.50
C LEU A 179 41.27 10.87 -12.75
N PRO A 180 42.21 11.58 -13.41
CA PRO A 180 42.83 11.07 -14.62
C PRO A 180 43.46 9.71 -14.31
N SER A 181 42.90 8.68 -14.92
CA SER A 181 43.35 7.31 -14.77
C SER A 181 44.51 7.11 -15.75
N GLY A 182 45.73 7.52 -15.40
CA GLY A 182 46.89 7.26 -16.25
C GLY A 182 48.19 7.97 -15.83
N PRO A 183 49.36 7.40 -16.17
CA PRO A 183 50.63 7.68 -15.54
C PRO A 183 51.27 8.93 -16.15
N ASN A 184 50.84 10.11 -15.73
CA ASN A 184 51.59 11.35 -15.92
C ASN A 184 51.68 12.09 -14.59
N LEU A 185 52.16 11.38 -13.57
CA LEU A 185 52.86 11.96 -12.43
C LEU A 185 54.36 11.82 -12.72
N ALA A 186 54.88 12.76 -13.51
CA ALA A 186 56.30 13.02 -13.69
C ALA A 186 56.48 14.54 -13.72
#